data_AF-A0A369R7V7-F1
#
_entry.id   AF-A0A369R7V7-F1
#
_cell.length_a   1.000
_cell.length_b   1.000
_cell.length_c   1.000
_cell.angle_alpha   90.00
_cell.angle_beta   90.00
_cell.angle_gamma   90.00
#
_symmetry.space_group_name_H-M   'P 1'
#
loop_
_entity.id
_entity.type
_entity.pdbx_description
1 polymer ?
#
loop_
_entity_poly.entity_id
_entity_poly.type
_entity_poly.pdbx_seq_one_letter_code
_entity_poly.pdbx_strand_id
1 'polypeptide(L)'
;MNVTFFIRLQTLVILFSFFFMNAVTICAEPVGQYIKIAKEGETKIPLVLKTLDYQKEKDGKYARDLDGIMESGLDFTGMFSLLNAPLNVFSGGDRYVVGERQVNFPALSSVGAELYAGGVMERRGSTINMAMEVYDVLTGKLMLKKLYSGKRDDLRSIGHRFCADLMELITGKPSVFDSRLAFVSLNGGKKEIFLSEFDGYGAKQVTSTGGMALTPSLSPDSGLLAYLTYSGGLPDLQIKDLATQKTVSVMKKGVKIDPSWRNGTLECATTFSFEGDQEIYMVDRNGSVGRRLTRSRGIDVSPSFSPDGRKMAFVSSRHGSPQVFIKDLSSGRESRLTFSGKYNTQPAWSPVDDKIAFTSMQKNGEINIFTINADGSGLRQLTYRARQNEAPGWSPDGSMIVFSSTRDGSRKLFMMNANGRNQRSLKLPGEQMQPSWSSLR
;
A
#
# COMPACT_ATOMS: atom_id res chain seq x y z
N MET A 1 61.05 -78.10 20.19
CA MET A 1 60.24 -78.71 21.26
C MET A 1 58.86 -78.07 21.20
N ASN A 2 57.81 -78.88 20.94
CA ASN A 2 56.35 -78.65 21.03
C ASN A 2 55.72 -77.48 20.22
N VAL A 3 54.95 -77.69 19.14
CA VAL A 3 53.57 -78.25 18.95
C VAL A 3 52.44 -77.20 19.13
N THR A 4 51.38 -77.35 18.30
CA THR A 4 49.97 -76.84 18.34
C THR A 4 49.68 -75.42 17.81
N PHE A 5 48.86 -75.16 16.76
CA PHE A 5 47.45 -75.45 16.35
C PHE A 5 46.39 -74.39 16.78
N PHE A 6 45.76 -73.77 15.77
CA PHE A 6 44.34 -73.36 15.61
C PHE A 6 43.64 -72.25 16.44
N ILE A 7 43.25 -71.18 15.72
CA ILE A 7 41.85 -70.73 15.40
C ILE A 7 40.76 -70.81 16.50
N ARG A 8 40.13 -69.67 16.90
CA ARG A 8 38.68 -69.34 16.73
C ARG A 8 38.14 -68.10 17.50
N LEU A 9 37.26 -67.33 16.82
CA LEU A 9 35.90 -66.84 17.20
C LEU A 9 35.76 -65.95 18.47
N GLN A 10 35.12 -64.76 18.49
CA GLN A 10 33.68 -64.49 18.31
C GLN A 10 33.34 -62.96 18.35
N THR A 11 32.45 -62.53 17.44
CA THR A 11 31.29 -61.59 17.55
C THR A 11 31.37 -60.26 18.34
N LEU A 12 31.10 -59.11 17.68
CA LEU A 12 29.84 -58.34 17.84
C LEU A 12 29.68 -57.24 16.75
N VAL A 13 28.45 -57.13 16.27
CA VAL A 13 27.89 -56.28 15.20
C VAL A 13 27.50 -54.89 15.72
N ILE A 14 27.85 -53.80 15.02
CA ILE A 14 26.96 -52.64 14.76
C ILE A 14 27.34 -52.04 13.39
N LEU A 15 26.43 -52.17 12.41
CA LEU A 15 26.53 -51.57 11.08
C LEU A 15 25.75 -50.25 11.09
N PHE A 16 26.41 -49.10 10.98
CA PHE A 16 25.75 -47.81 10.77
C PHE A 16 25.85 -47.44 9.29
N SER A 17 24.77 -47.69 8.55
CA SER A 17 24.62 -47.22 7.16
C SER A 17 24.45 -45.71 7.15
N PHE A 18 25.44 -45.01 6.59
CA PHE A 18 25.32 -43.59 6.23
C PHE A 18 24.49 -43.47 4.94
N PHE A 19 23.22 -43.09 5.09
CA PHE A 19 22.36 -42.71 3.98
C PHE A 19 22.73 -41.27 3.56
N PHE A 20 23.50 -41.11 2.49
CA PHE A 20 23.73 -39.81 1.85
C PHE A 20 22.43 -39.36 1.17
N MET A 21 21.60 -38.62 1.91
CA MET A 21 20.43 -37.96 1.39
C MET A 21 20.91 -36.73 0.61
N ASN A 22 20.98 -36.86 -0.72
CA ASN A 22 21.22 -35.72 -1.61
C ASN A 22 20.07 -34.72 -1.42
N ALA A 23 20.34 -33.63 -0.70
CA ALA A 23 19.45 -32.49 -0.65
C ALA A 23 19.50 -31.80 -2.02
N VAL A 24 18.54 -32.14 -2.89
CA VAL A 24 18.24 -31.33 -4.07
C VAL A 24 17.77 -29.97 -3.54
N THR A 25 18.68 -29.02 -3.54
CA THR A 25 18.35 -27.63 -3.26
C THR A 25 17.71 -27.10 -4.53
N ILE A 26 16.38 -27.02 -4.54
CA ILE A 26 15.65 -26.32 -5.60
C ILE A 26 15.94 -24.84 -5.39
N CYS A 27 16.97 -24.32 -6.06
CA CYS A 27 17.15 -22.90 -6.23
C CYS A 27 16.04 -22.42 -7.18
N ALA A 28 15.14 -21.58 -6.68
CA ALA A 28 14.24 -20.83 -7.54
C ALA A 28 15.10 -19.96 -8.47
N GLU A 29 14.95 -20.14 -9.78
CA GLU A 29 15.53 -19.19 -10.74
C GLU A 29 14.92 -17.80 -10.50
N PRO A 30 15.71 -16.72 -10.59
CA PRO A 30 15.15 -15.38 -10.54
C PRO A 30 14.15 -15.23 -11.68
N VAL A 31 12.88 -15.06 -11.31
CA VAL A 31 11.79 -14.83 -12.25
C VAL A 31 12.13 -13.55 -13.02
N GLY A 32 12.48 -13.71 -14.31
CA GLY A 32 12.74 -12.59 -15.20
C GLY A 32 11.56 -11.62 -15.15
N GLN A 33 11.84 -10.35 -14.87
CA GLN A 33 10.85 -9.28 -14.82
C GLN A 33 9.97 -9.34 -16.08
N TYR A 34 8.66 -9.42 -15.88
CA TYR A 34 7.70 -9.25 -16.96
C TYR A 34 7.70 -7.78 -17.39
N ILE A 35 8.56 -7.43 -18.35
CA ILE A 35 8.58 -6.08 -18.91
C ILE A 35 7.50 -6.00 -19.98
N LYS A 36 6.35 -5.41 -19.64
CA LYS A 36 5.33 -5.09 -20.63
C LYS A 36 5.91 -4.07 -21.62
N ILE A 37 6.10 -4.50 -22.87
CA ILE A 37 6.13 -3.56 -24.00
C ILE A 37 4.68 -3.24 -24.30
N ALA A 38 4.15 -2.16 -23.72
CA ALA A 38 2.78 -1.77 -23.99
C ALA A 38 2.64 -1.43 -25.48
N LYS A 39 1.78 -2.16 -26.20
CA LYS A 39 1.32 -1.72 -27.52
C LYS A 39 0.68 -0.34 -27.38
N GLU A 40 0.99 0.57 -28.31
CA GLU A 40 0.45 1.92 -28.32
C GLU A 40 -1.07 1.91 -28.11
N GLY A 41 -1.54 2.47 -27.00
CA GLY A 41 -2.97 2.62 -26.67
C GLY A 41 -3.54 1.63 -25.64
N GLU A 42 -2.93 0.46 -25.40
CA GLU A 42 -3.45 -0.54 -24.46
C GLU A 42 -2.99 -0.29 -23.01
N THR A 43 -3.89 0.32 -22.23
CA THR A 43 -3.61 0.72 -20.84
C THR A 43 -3.80 -0.40 -19.81
N LYS A 44 -4.42 -1.53 -20.17
CA LYS A 44 -4.71 -2.66 -19.28
C LYS A 44 -4.09 -3.96 -19.81
N ILE A 45 -3.87 -4.93 -18.93
CA ILE A 45 -3.37 -6.27 -19.26
C ILE A 45 -4.59 -7.21 -19.35
N PRO A 46 -4.87 -7.80 -20.53
CA PRO A 46 -5.92 -8.80 -20.68
C PRO A 46 -5.59 -10.06 -19.88
N LEU A 47 -6.39 -10.35 -18.85
CA LEU A 47 -6.20 -11.46 -17.93
C LEU A 47 -7.45 -12.34 -17.93
N VAL A 48 -7.29 -13.63 -18.22
CA VAL A 48 -8.31 -14.63 -17.88
C VAL A 48 -8.05 -15.09 -16.45
N LEU A 49 -8.90 -14.66 -15.51
CA LEU A 49 -8.94 -15.21 -14.16
C LEU A 49 -10.04 -16.28 -14.12
N LYS A 50 -9.65 -17.55 -14.19
CA LYS A 50 -10.61 -18.66 -14.12
C LYS A 50 -11.08 -18.84 -12.67
N THR A 51 -12.39 -19.07 -12.51
CA THR A 51 -12.99 -19.46 -11.23
C THR A 51 -12.31 -20.69 -10.63
N LEU A 52 -12.13 -20.64 -9.31
CA LEU A 52 -11.47 -21.70 -8.54
C LEU A 52 -12.22 -23.02 -8.64
N ASP A 53 -11.49 -24.08 -8.98
CA ASP A 53 -12.03 -25.43 -8.91
C ASP A 53 -12.05 -25.93 -7.46
N TYR A 54 -13.04 -26.75 -7.13
CA TYR A 54 -13.20 -27.35 -5.80
C TYR A 54 -13.80 -28.75 -5.91
N GLN A 55 -13.43 -29.64 -4.99
CA GLN A 55 -13.87 -31.04 -5.03
C GLN A 55 -15.22 -31.27 -4.35
N LYS A 56 -15.43 -30.65 -3.17
CA LYS A 56 -16.62 -30.87 -2.35
C LYS A 56 -17.62 -29.75 -2.59
N GLU A 57 -18.86 -30.09 -2.92
CA GLU A 57 -19.90 -29.11 -3.26
C GLU A 57 -20.13 -28.06 -2.15
N LYS A 58 -20.08 -28.50 -0.88
CA LYS A 58 -20.18 -27.61 0.30
C LYS A 58 -19.07 -26.56 0.40
N ASP A 59 -17.95 -26.75 -0.31
CA ASP A 59 -16.84 -25.81 -0.32
C ASP A 59 -17.01 -24.74 -1.41
N GLY A 60 -17.97 -24.90 -2.33
CA GLY A 60 -18.20 -23.98 -3.45
C GLY A 60 -18.55 -22.55 -3.05
N LYS A 61 -19.10 -22.32 -1.85
CA LYS A 61 -19.28 -20.95 -1.31
C LYS A 61 -17.93 -20.25 -1.11
N TYR A 62 -16.96 -20.92 -0.49
CA TYR A 62 -15.65 -20.34 -0.21
C TYR A 62 -14.87 -20.05 -1.50
N ALA A 63 -15.02 -20.91 -2.52
CA ALA A 63 -14.42 -20.68 -3.83
C ALA A 63 -14.99 -19.41 -4.48
N ARG A 64 -16.33 -19.28 -4.52
CA ARG A 64 -16.98 -18.06 -5.04
C ARG A 64 -16.62 -16.80 -4.26
N ASP A 65 -16.53 -16.89 -2.94
CA ASP A 65 -16.13 -15.76 -2.10
C ASP A 65 -14.67 -15.34 -2.44
N LEU A 66 -13.75 -16.29 -2.59
CA LEU A 66 -12.37 -16.04 -3.01
C LEU A 66 -12.28 -15.46 -4.43
N ASP A 67 -13.03 -16.02 -5.38
CA ASP A 67 -13.11 -15.51 -6.75
C ASP A 67 -13.52 -14.03 -6.75
N GLY A 68 -14.61 -13.69 -6.04
CA GLY A 68 -15.08 -12.30 -5.94
C GLY A 68 -14.09 -11.35 -5.25
N ILE A 69 -13.33 -11.84 -4.26
CA ILE A 69 -12.25 -11.08 -3.62
C ILE A 69 -11.12 -10.79 -4.63
N MET A 70 -10.67 -11.81 -5.37
CA MET A 70 -9.59 -11.67 -6.34
C MET A 70 -9.99 -10.77 -7.51
N GLU A 71 -11.20 -10.96 -8.06
CA GLU A 71 -11.75 -10.14 -9.13
C GLU A 71 -11.86 -8.67 -8.71
N SER A 72 -12.52 -8.40 -7.57
CA SER A 72 -12.69 -7.02 -7.08
C SER A 72 -11.36 -6.37 -6.73
N GLY A 73 -10.42 -7.12 -6.15
CA GLY A 73 -9.08 -6.64 -5.85
C GLY A 73 -8.30 -6.24 -7.09
N LEU A 74 -8.25 -7.12 -8.11
CA LEU A 74 -7.53 -6.84 -9.36
C LEU A 74 -8.21 -5.74 -10.19
N ASP A 75 -9.54 -5.72 -10.27
CA ASP A 75 -10.26 -4.61 -10.91
C ASP A 75 -9.99 -3.28 -10.20
N PHE A 76 -9.88 -3.31 -8.87
CA PHE A 76 -9.55 -2.13 -8.10
C PHE A 76 -8.21 -1.52 -8.55
N THR A 77 -7.19 -2.31 -8.88
CA THR A 77 -5.91 -1.75 -9.38
C THR A 77 -6.07 -0.96 -10.69
N GLY A 78 -7.09 -1.29 -11.49
CA GLY A 78 -7.29 -0.77 -12.83
C GLY A 78 -6.20 -1.19 -13.82
N MET A 79 -5.32 -2.13 -13.46
CA MET A 79 -4.24 -2.64 -14.31
C MET A 79 -4.70 -3.75 -15.26
N PHE A 80 -5.74 -4.50 -14.89
CA PHE A 80 -6.22 -5.65 -15.66
C PHE A 80 -7.53 -5.36 -16.39
N SER A 81 -7.69 -6.00 -17.53
CA SER A 81 -8.96 -6.22 -18.20
C SER A 81 -9.32 -7.69 -18.01
N LEU A 82 -10.24 -7.99 -17.08
CA LEU A 82 -10.64 -9.36 -16.79
C LEU A 82 -11.50 -9.91 -17.93
N LEU A 83 -11.07 -11.02 -18.50
CA LEU A 83 -11.72 -11.70 -19.62
C LEU A 83 -12.40 -12.97 -19.13
N ASN A 84 -13.51 -13.32 -19.78
CA ASN A 84 -14.17 -14.61 -19.56
C ASN A 84 -13.29 -15.75 -20.06
N ALA A 85 -13.20 -16.82 -19.26
CA ALA A 85 -12.51 -18.04 -19.68
C ALA A 85 -13.26 -18.73 -20.83
N PRO A 86 -12.57 -19.21 -21.88
CA PRO A 86 -13.19 -20.04 -22.91
C PRO A 86 -13.59 -21.40 -22.31
N LEU A 87 -14.55 -22.10 -22.92
CA LEU A 87 -15.05 -23.39 -22.38
C LEU A 87 -13.98 -24.49 -22.36
N ASN A 88 -13.02 -24.44 -23.27
CA ASN A 88 -11.98 -25.45 -23.47
C ASN A 88 -10.61 -25.02 -22.94
N VAL A 89 -10.55 -24.38 -21.75
CA VAL A 89 -9.29 -23.97 -21.10
C VAL A 89 -8.32 -25.13 -20.92
N PHE A 90 -8.81 -26.36 -20.75
CA PHE A 90 -7.97 -27.56 -20.59
C PHE A 90 -8.30 -28.61 -21.65
N SER A 91 -7.28 -29.34 -22.09
CA SER A 91 -7.40 -30.43 -23.07
C SER A 91 -7.95 -31.75 -22.53
N GLY A 92 -8.25 -31.83 -21.21
CA GLY A 92 -8.64 -33.07 -20.50
C GLY A 92 -9.88 -32.96 -19.60
N GLY A 93 -10.80 -32.04 -19.91
CA GLY A 93 -12.06 -31.79 -19.19
C GLY A 93 -12.09 -30.45 -18.43
N ASP A 94 -13.15 -30.20 -17.66
CA ASP A 94 -13.48 -28.81 -17.28
C ASP A 94 -12.81 -28.28 -15.99
N ARG A 95 -12.30 -29.17 -15.13
CA ARG A 95 -11.69 -28.80 -13.83
C ARG A 95 -10.18 -28.65 -13.94
N TYR A 96 -9.62 -27.62 -13.32
CA TYR A 96 -8.19 -27.46 -13.14
C TYR A 96 -7.66 -28.48 -12.13
N VAL A 97 -6.55 -29.14 -12.46
CA VAL A 97 -5.79 -29.98 -11.53
C VAL A 97 -4.32 -29.64 -11.68
N VAL A 98 -3.71 -29.20 -10.57
CA VAL A 98 -2.34 -28.69 -10.51
C VAL A 98 -1.36 -29.73 -11.07
N GLY A 99 -0.66 -29.39 -12.17
CA GLY A 99 0.37 -30.23 -12.77
C GLY A 99 -0.10 -31.47 -13.54
N GLU A 100 -1.40 -31.77 -13.58
CA GLU A 100 -1.95 -32.95 -14.28
C GLU A 100 -2.56 -32.61 -15.65
N ARG A 101 -2.96 -31.36 -15.88
CA ARG A 101 -3.64 -30.93 -17.12
C ARG A 101 -2.82 -29.90 -17.88
N GLN A 102 -2.87 -29.98 -19.21
CA GLN A 102 -2.29 -28.97 -20.07
C GLN A 102 -3.29 -27.84 -20.33
N VAL A 103 -2.85 -26.61 -20.07
CA VAL A 103 -3.59 -25.39 -20.39
C VAL A 103 -3.61 -25.21 -21.91
N ASN A 104 -4.79 -24.97 -22.47
CA ASN A 104 -5.00 -24.72 -23.89
C ASN A 104 -4.73 -23.24 -24.20
N PHE A 105 -3.46 -22.89 -24.33
CA PHE A 105 -3.02 -21.54 -24.66
C PHE A 105 -3.61 -20.99 -25.97
N PRO A 106 -3.76 -21.78 -27.06
CA PRO A 106 -4.48 -21.31 -28.25
C PRO A 106 -5.91 -20.84 -27.96
N ALA A 107 -6.67 -21.54 -27.11
CA ALA A 107 -8.01 -21.11 -26.74
C ALA A 107 -8.01 -19.81 -25.94
N LEU A 108 -7.07 -19.65 -24.99
CA LEU A 108 -6.90 -18.41 -24.24
C LEU A 108 -6.48 -17.24 -25.14
N SER A 109 -5.58 -17.49 -26.09
CA SER A 109 -5.16 -16.49 -27.07
C SER A 109 -6.32 -16.06 -27.97
N SER A 110 -7.24 -16.98 -28.32
CA SER A 110 -8.40 -16.68 -29.16
C SER A 110 -9.39 -15.68 -28.53
N VAL A 111 -9.44 -15.59 -27.19
CA VAL A 111 -10.21 -14.57 -26.46
C VAL A 111 -9.40 -13.31 -26.15
N GLY A 112 -8.15 -13.23 -26.62
CA GLY A 112 -7.26 -12.08 -26.44
C GLY A 112 -6.52 -12.05 -25.10
N ALA A 113 -6.41 -13.17 -24.38
CA ALA A 113 -5.71 -13.21 -23.11
C ALA A 113 -4.18 -13.09 -23.30
N GLU A 114 -3.54 -12.21 -22.54
CA GLU A 114 -2.08 -12.15 -22.42
C GLU A 114 -1.60 -12.96 -21.21
N LEU A 115 -2.40 -12.97 -20.14
CA LEU A 115 -2.16 -13.74 -18.94
C LEU A 115 -3.33 -14.67 -18.64
N TYR A 116 -3.01 -15.81 -18.04
CA TYR A 116 -3.97 -16.73 -17.46
C TYR A 116 -3.64 -16.95 -15.99
N ALA A 117 -4.65 -16.88 -15.14
CA ALA A 117 -4.57 -17.26 -13.73
C ALA A 117 -5.71 -18.24 -13.40
N GLY A 118 -5.39 -19.32 -12.71
CA GLY A 118 -6.36 -20.32 -12.28
C GLY A 118 -5.84 -21.16 -11.13
N GLY A 119 -6.75 -21.81 -10.41
CA GLY A 119 -6.39 -22.52 -9.19
C GLY A 119 -7.42 -23.52 -8.70
N VAL A 120 -6.99 -24.31 -7.71
CA VAL A 120 -7.85 -25.22 -6.95
C VAL A 120 -7.93 -24.74 -5.51
N MET A 121 -9.13 -24.77 -4.95
CA MET A 121 -9.36 -24.55 -3.53
C MET A 121 -9.78 -25.86 -2.84
N GLU A 122 -9.09 -26.18 -1.75
CA GLU A 122 -9.42 -27.29 -0.85
C GLU A 122 -9.62 -26.78 0.57
N ARG A 123 -10.65 -27.31 1.24
CA ARG A 123 -10.84 -27.10 2.68
C ARG A 123 -10.50 -28.34 3.50
N ARG A 124 -9.64 -28.15 4.51
CA ARG A 124 -9.26 -29.17 5.50
C ARG A 124 -9.60 -28.66 6.90
N GLY A 125 -10.72 -29.12 7.44
CA GLY A 125 -11.25 -28.62 8.71
C GLY A 125 -11.58 -27.13 8.66
N SER A 126 -10.89 -26.34 9.47
CA SER A 126 -10.97 -24.86 9.51
C SER A 126 -10.01 -24.16 8.56
N THR A 127 -9.13 -24.90 7.88
CA THR A 127 -8.09 -24.35 6.99
C THR A 127 -8.57 -24.38 5.55
N ILE A 128 -8.37 -23.27 4.85
CA ILE A 128 -8.56 -23.10 3.41
C ILE A 128 -7.18 -23.10 2.77
N ASN A 129 -7.02 -23.90 1.72
CA ASN A 129 -5.83 -24.00 0.89
C ASN A 129 -6.22 -23.64 -0.55
N MET A 130 -5.59 -22.62 -1.12
CA MET A 130 -5.82 -22.15 -2.49
C MET A 130 -4.50 -22.25 -3.24
N ALA A 131 -4.41 -23.20 -4.18
CA ALA A 131 -3.24 -23.38 -5.03
C ALA A 131 -3.49 -22.67 -6.35
N MET A 132 -2.66 -21.67 -6.68
CA MET A 132 -2.79 -20.86 -7.89
C MET A 132 -1.60 -21.09 -8.82
N GLU A 133 -1.85 -21.03 -10.12
CA GLU A 133 -0.83 -20.87 -11.15
C GLU A 133 -1.15 -19.68 -12.05
N VAL A 134 -0.09 -19.03 -12.55
CA VAL A 134 -0.16 -17.93 -13.52
C VAL A 134 0.76 -18.26 -14.70
N TYR A 135 0.24 -18.09 -15.91
CA TYR A 135 0.96 -18.35 -17.15
C TYR A 135 0.96 -17.12 -18.05
N ASP A 136 2.08 -16.94 -18.76
CA ASP A 136 2.12 -16.14 -19.97
C ASP A 136 1.46 -16.93 -21.10
N VAL A 137 0.39 -16.39 -21.69
CA VAL A 137 -0.42 -17.13 -22.67
C VAL A 137 0.30 -17.28 -24.00
N LEU A 138 1.13 -16.31 -24.38
CA LEU A 138 1.82 -16.31 -25.67
C LEU A 138 2.90 -17.39 -25.73
N THR A 139 3.68 -17.51 -24.66
CA THR A 139 4.83 -18.43 -24.56
C THR A 139 4.47 -19.75 -23.88
N GLY A 140 3.33 -19.81 -23.19
CA GLY A 140 2.95 -20.95 -22.34
C GLY A 140 3.82 -21.10 -21.09
N LYS A 141 4.65 -20.10 -20.76
CA LYS A 141 5.57 -20.14 -19.63
C LYS A 141 4.81 -20.01 -18.31
N LEU A 142 5.05 -20.95 -17.38
CA LEU A 142 4.61 -20.82 -16.00
C LEU A 142 5.39 -19.69 -15.31
N MET A 143 4.67 -18.67 -14.85
CA MET A 143 5.25 -17.49 -14.21
C MET A 143 5.15 -17.53 -12.68
N LEU A 144 4.05 -18.08 -12.15
CA LEU A 144 3.83 -18.22 -10.71
C LEU A 144 3.14 -19.55 -10.43
N LYS A 145 3.58 -20.25 -9.37
CA LYS A 145 2.90 -21.42 -8.80
C LYS A 145 3.05 -21.36 -7.29
N LYS A 146 1.94 -21.13 -6.57
CA LYS A 146 2.01 -20.88 -5.12
C LYS A 146 0.76 -21.38 -4.40
N LEU A 147 0.96 -21.84 -3.17
CA LEU A 147 -0.11 -22.26 -2.25
C LEU A 147 -0.36 -21.16 -1.22
N TYR A 148 -1.61 -20.73 -1.11
CA TYR A 148 -2.07 -19.77 -0.13
C TYR A 148 -2.95 -20.47 0.91
N SER A 149 -2.56 -20.40 2.17
CA SER A 149 -3.27 -21.05 3.27
C SER A 149 -3.72 -20.04 4.32
N GLY A 150 -4.88 -20.27 4.92
CA GLY A 150 -5.41 -19.46 6.01
C GLY A 150 -6.65 -20.10 6.65
N LYS A 151 -7.22 -19.46 7.66
CA LYS A 151 -8.48 -19.96 8.26
C LYS A 151 -9.65 -19.62 7.35
N ARG A 152 -10.78 -20.30 7.56
CA ARG A 152 -12.04 -20.03 6.85
C ARG A 152 -12.55 -18.58 6.95
N ASP A 153 -12.12 -17.85 7.97
CA ASP A 153 -12.51 -16.45 8.21
C ASP A 153 -11.51 -15.46 7.55
N ASP A 154 -10.39 -15.95 7.01
CA ASP A 154 -9.31 -15.16 6.43
C ASP A 154 -9.34 -15.14 4.89
N LEU A 155 -10.47 -15.50 4.26
CA LEU A 155 -10.57 -15.61 2.79
C LEU A 155 -10.06 -14.37 2.07
N ARG A 156 -10.38 -13.19 2.60
CA ARG A 156 -9.95 -11.91 2.04
C ARG A 156 -8.43 -11.77 2.00
N SER A 157 -7.76 -12.11 3.09
CA SER A 157 -6.28 -12.11 3.14
C SER A 157 -5.68 -13.19 2.24
N ILE A 158 -6.35 -14.34 2.08
CA ILE A 158 -5.90 -15.39 1.15
C ILE A 158 -5.95 -14.87 -0.30
N GLY A 159 -7.10 -14.34 -0.74
CA GLY A 159 -7.28 -13.81 -2.09
C GLY A 159 -6.37 -12.61 -2.38
N HIS A 160 -6.29 -11.65 -1.45
CA HIS A 160 -5.43 -10.48 -1.62
C HIS A 160 -3.93 -10.81 -1.67
N ARG A 161 -3.45 -11.84 -0.96
CA ARG A 161 -2.06 -12.29 -1.09
C ARG A 161 -1.74 -12.81 -2.49
N PHE A 162 -2.69 -13.53 -3.12
CA PHE A 162 -2.54 -13.89 -4.53
C PHE A 162 -2.50 -12.66 -5.43
N CYS A 163 -3.43 -11.71 -5.24
CA CYS A 163 -3.42 -10.46 -6.01
C CYS A 163 -2.12 -9.67 -5.82
N ALA A 164 -1.58 -9.65 -4.59
CA ALA A 164 -0.33 -8.98 -4.27
C ALA A 164 0.85 -9.60 -5.02
N ASP A 165 0.97 -10.93 -4.97
CA ASP A 165 2.02 -11.67 -5.69
C ASP A 165 1.88 -11.51 -7.20
N LEU A 166 0.65 -11.52 -7.73
CA LEU A 166 0.41 -11.29 -9.16
C LEU A 166 0.84 -9.86 -9.57
N MET A 167 0.51 -8.85 -8.76
CA MET A 167 0.96 -7.48 -9.02
C MET A 167 2.49 -7.37 -8.94
N GLU A 168 3.12 -8.02 -7.96
CA GLU A 168 4.58 -7.99 -7.81
C GLU A 168 5.28 -8.72 -8.96
N LEU A 169 4.76 -9.85 -9.41
CA LEU A 169 5.24 -10.57 -10.59
C LEU A 169 5.25 -9.69 -11.83
N ILE A 170 4.21 -8.88 -12.03
CA ILE A 170 4.03 -8.03 -13.20
C ILE A 170 4.81 -6.71 -13.10
N THR A 171 4.89 -6.11 -11.91
CA THR A 171 5.49 -4.78 -11.72
C THR A 171 6.92 -4.82 -11.19
N GLY A 172 7.37 -5.96 -10.68
CA GLY A 172 8.64 -6.13 -9.98
C GLY A 172 8.70 -5.43 -8.62
N LYS A 173 7.56 -4.98 -8.07
CA LYS A 173 7.49 -4.23 -6.81
C LYS A 173 6.28 -4.68 -5.97
N PRO A 174 6.35 -4.60 -4.63
CA PRO A 174 5.20 -4.90 -3.80
C PRO A 174 4.05 -3.91 -4.06
N SER A 175 2.82 -4.36 -3.81
CA SER A 175 1.59 -3.66 -4.20
C SER A 175 0.73 -3.24 -3.00
N VAL A 176 -0.35 -2.49 -3.26
CA VAL A 176 -1.20 -1.90 -2.22
C VAL A 176 -1.97 -2.89 -1.33
N PHE A 177 -2.09 -4.17 -1.69
CA PHE A 177 -3.06 -5.09 -1.06
C PHE A 177 -2.89 -5.28 0.45
N ASP A 178 -1.67 -5.21 0.97
CA ASP A 178 -1.38 -5.34 2.41
C ASP A 178 -1.22 -4.01 3.15
N SER A 179 -1.47 -2.90 2.45
CA SER A 179 -1.37 -1.56 3.01
C SER A 179 -2.62 -1.14 3.80
N ARG A 180 -2.46 -0.16 4.68
CA ARG A 180 -3.52 0.40 5.51
C ARG A 180 -3.73 1.87 5.22
N LEU A 181 -4.95 2.31 5.41
CA LEU A 181 -5.34 3.71 5.30
C LEU A 181 -5.78 4.22 6.68
N ALA A 182 -5.09 5.23 7.18
CA ALA A 182 -5.56 6.05 8.30
C ALA A 182 -6.34 7.25 7.77
N PHE A 183 -7.43 7.61 8.43
CA PHE A 183 -8.21 8.78 8.06
C PHE A 183 -9.03 9.29 9.24
N VAL A 184 -9.40 10.57 9.18
CA VAL A 184 -10.35 11.14 10.13
C VAL A 184 -11.76 10.85 9.63
N SER A 185 -12.64 10.40 10.52
CA SER A 185 -14.08 10.31 10.25
C SER A 185 -14.88 11.06 11.31
N LEU A 186 -15.87 11.82 10.87
CA LEU A 186 -16.94 12.37 11.70
C LEU A 186 -18.13 11.42 11.62
N ASN A 187 -18.27 10.54 12.62
CA ASN A 187 -19.36 9.59 12.74
C ASN A 187 -19.93 9.65 14.16
N GLY A 188 -21.13 10.21 14.35
CA GLY A 188 -21.75 10.32 15.67
C GLY A 188 -21.29 11.51 16.54
N GLY A 189 -20.72 12.56 15.94
CA GLY A 189 -20.58 13.88 16.58
C GLY A 189 -19.15 14.34 16.92
N LYS A 190 -18.15 13.45 16.89
CA LYS A 190 -16.73 13.81 17.08
C LYS A 190 -15.86 13.29 15.93
N LYS A 191 -14.81 14.04 15.62
CA LYS A 191 -13.79 13.63 14.64
C LYS A 191 -12.81 12.69 15.34
N GLU A 192 -12.72 11.46 14.88
CA GLU A 192 -11.79 10.46 15.39
C GLU A 192 -11.06 9.80 14.21
N ILE A 193 -9.93 9.16 14.49
CA ILE A 193 -9.12 8.49 13.48
C ILE A 193 -9.55 7.02 13.37
N PHE A 194 -9.69 6.58 12.14
CA PHE A 194 -10.04 5.22 11.75
C PHE A 194 -8.91 4.62 10.92
N LEU A 195 -8.74 3.31 11.01
CA LEU A 195 -7.90 2.51 10.11
C LEU A 195 -8.78 1.59 9.29
N SER A 196 -8.50 1.49 7.99
CA SER A 196 -9.06 0.48 7.10
C SER A 196 -7.96 -0.20 6.29
N GLU A 197 -8.34 -1.22 5.55
CA GLU A 197 -7.56 -1.70 4.41
C GLU A 197 -7.51 -0.63 3.31
N PHE A 198 -6.67 -0.86 2.30
CA PHE A 198 -6.42 0.06 1.18
C PHE A 198 -7.68 0.49 0.41
N ASP A 199 -8.71 -0.35 0.38
CA ASP A 199 -9.99 -0.12 -0.31
C ASP A 199 -11.13 0.33 0.62
N GLY A 200 -10.82 0.69 1.86
CA GLY A 200 -11.80 1.11 2.87
C GLY A 200 -12.47 -0.03 3.64
N TYR A 201 -12.22 -1.29 3.29
CA TYR A 201 -12.80 -2.42 4.02
C TYR A 201 -12.31 -2.48 5.46
N GLY A 202 -13.17 -2.95 6.36
CA GLY A 202 -12.80 -3.23 7.75
C GLY A 202 -12.46 -1.98 8.58
N ALA A 203 -12.98 -0.81 8.19
CA ALA A 203 -12.75 0.45 8.89
C ALA A 203 -13.07 0.35 10.39
N LYS A 204 -12.09 0.64 11.23
CA LYS A 204 -12.18 0.59 12.70
C LYS A 204 -11.61 1.85 13.32
N GLN A 205 -12.33 2.40 14.29
CA GLN A 205 -11.87 3.55 15.07
C GLN A 205 -10.66 3.14 15.93
N VAL A 206 -9.60 3.95 15.92
CA VAL A 206 -8.36 3.70 16.69
C VAL A 206 -8.06 4.78 17.71
N THR A 207 -8.77 5.89 17.71
CA THR A 207 -8.68 6.93 18.75
C THR A 207 -10.02 7.11 19.45
N SER A 208 -10.01 7.50 20.72
CA SER A 208 -11.20 7.87 21.48
C SER A 208 -10.80 8.98 22.44
N THR A 209 -10.60 10.17 21.88
CA THR A 209 -9.88 11.26 22.57
C THR A 209 -10.75 12.03 23.54
N GLY A 210 -12.07 11.87 23.48
CA GLY A 210 -13.03 12.72 24.20
C GLY A 210 -13.17 14.12 23.60
N GLY A 211 -12.33 14.51 22.64
CA GLY A 211 -12.39 15.76 21.89
C GLY A 211 -12.45 15.51 20.38
N MET A 212 -11.43 15.97 19.65
CA MET A 212 -11.22 15.63 18.23
C MET A 212 -9.82 15.06 18.03
N ALA A 213 -9.68 14.14 17.09
CA ALA A 213 -8.42 13.63 16.57
C ALA A 213 -8.27 13.98 15.08
N LEU A 214 -7.14 14.58 14.69
CA LEU A 214 -6.90 15.14 13.36
C LEU A 214 -5.51 14.79 12.82
N THR A 215 -5.33 14.98 11.51
CA THR A 215 -4.05 14.91 10.79
C THR A 215 -3.26 13.64 11.13
N PRO A 216 -3.84 12.44 10.92
CA PRO A 216 -3.15 11.18 11.19
C PRO A 216 -1.91 11.05 10.30
N SER A 217 -0.86 10.44 10.85
CA SER A 217 0.34 10.08 10.13
C SER A 217 0.85 8.72 10.61
N LEU A 218 0.78 7.73 9.74
CA LEU A 218 1.31 6.39 10.01
C LEU A 218 2.83 6.37 9.84
N SER A 219 3.53 5.73 10.76
CA SER A 219 4.97 5.48 10.61
C SER A 219 5.24 4.54 9.43
N PRO A 220 6.48 4.52 8.90
CA PRO A 220 6.83 3.64 7.78
C PRO A 220 6.53 2.16 8.07
N ASP A 221 6.82 1.69 9.28
CA ASP A 221 6.50 0.32 9.71
C ASP A 221 5.01 0.07 10.03
N SER A 222 4.15 1.11 9.90
CA SER A 222 2.73 1.09 10.26
C SER A 222 2.45 0.71 11.72
N GLY A 223 3.45 0.79 12.60
CA GLY A 223 3.35 0.44 14.02
C GLY A 223 2.90 1.61 14.89
N LEU A 224 3.21 2.83 14.48
CA LEU A 224 2.92 4.07 15.21
C LEU A 224 1.96 4.96 14.41
N LEU A 225 1.11 5.68 15.14
CA LEU A 225 0.22 6.70 14.62
C LEU A 225 0.52 8.02 15.34
N ALA A 226 1.06 9.00 14.62
CA ALA A 226 1.15 10.37 15.10
C ALA A 226 -0.11 11.13 14.71
N TYR A 227 -0.71 11.87 15.64
CA TYR A 227 -1.94 12.62 15.38
C TYR A 227 -2.13 13.78 16.35
N LEU A 228 -2.90 14.76 15.90
CA LEU A 228 -3.30 15.91 16.70
C LEU A 228 -4.56 15.61 17.50
N THR A 229 -4.63 16.06 18.75
CA THR A 229 -5.85 16.00 19.57
C THR A 229 -6.20 17.32 20.24
N TYR A 230 -7.50 17.57 20.41
CA TYR A 230 -8.08 18.72 21.12
C TYR A 230 -8.86 18.29 22.37
N SER A 231 -8.34 17.34 23.16
CA SER A 231 -8.99 16.87 24.38
C SER A 231 -8.88 17.85 25.56
N GLY A 232 -7.79 18.63 25.63
CA GLY A 232 -7.51 19.58 26.73
C GLY A 232 -7.72 21.06 26.39
N GLY A 233 -8.47 21.38 25.33
CA GLY A 233 -8.72 22.76 24.87
C GLY A 233 -7.61 23.38 24.02
N LEU A 234 -6.38 22.88 24.12
CA LEU A 234 -5.25 23.22 23.23
C LEU A 234 -4.87 22.01 22.35
N PRO A 235 -4.35 22.25 21.14
CA PRO A 235 -3.83 21.19 20.26
C PRO A 235 -2.61 20.50 20.89
N ASP A 236 -2.71 19.20 21.10
CA ASP A 236 -1.60 18.33 21.52
C ASP A 236 -1.24 17.32 20.43
N LEU A 237 0.05 17.03 20.28
CA LEU A 237 0.53 16.00 19.37
C LEU A 237 0.76 14.72 20.16
N GLN A 238 0.08 13.66 19.75
CA GLN A 238 0.16 12.34 20.35
C GLN A 238 0.77 11.34 19.38
N ILE A 239 1.61 10.45 19.90
CA ILE A 239 2.18 9.31 19.19
C ILE A 239 1.66 8.05 19.88
N LYS A 240 0.85 7.27 19.16
CA LYS A 240 0.23 6.06 19.66
C LYS A 240 0.84 4.83 19.02
N ASP A 241 1.22 3.87 19.84
CA ASP A 241 1.58 2.53 19.40
C ASP A 241 0.29 1.73 19.13
N LEU A 242 0.14 1.25 17.89
CA LEU A 242 -1.08 0.57 17.45
C LEU A 242 -1.20 -0.86 17.97
N ALA A 243 -0.10 -1.49 18.38
CA ALA A 243 -0.11 -2.84 18.94
C ALA A 243 -0.44 -2.81 20.44
N THR A 244 0.24 -1.96 21.20
CA THR A 244 0.11 -1.87 22.67
C THR A 244 -0.95 -0.87 23.12
N GLN A 245 -1.45 -0.01 22.22
CA GLN A 245 -2.36 1.09 22.49
C GLN A 245 -1.79 2.20 23.38
N LYS A 246 -0.50 2.13 23.74
CA LYS A 246 0.18 3.15 24.55
C LYS A 246 0.32 4.44 23.75
N THR A 247 0.05 5.58 24.40
CA THR A 247 0.19 6.91 23.82
C THR A 247 1.26 7.72 24.54
N VAL A 248 2.02 8.50 23.79
CA VAL A 248 3.00 9.47 24.27
C VAL A 248 2.62 10.86 23.75
N SER A 249 2.62 11.86 24.63
CA SER A 249 2.36 13.26 24.27
C SER A 249 3.65 14.04 24.08
N VAL A 250 3.65 14.98 23.13
CA VAL A 250 4.74 15.93 22.91
C VAL A 250 4.56 17.13 23.84
N MET A 251 5.15 17.02 25.04
CA MET A 251 4.90 17.92 26.17
C MET A 251 5.35 19.39 25.97
N LYS A 252 6.13 19.69 24.94
CA LYS A 252 6.62 21.04 24.69
C LYS A 252 5.44 21.96 24.32
N LYS A 253 5.34 23.11 24.98
CA LYS A 253 4.29 24.12 24.75
C LYS A 253 4.32 24.68 23.33
N GLY A 254 3.15 25.03 22.79
CA GLY A 254 2.94 25.57 21.43
C GLY A 254 2.02 24.70 20.58
N VAL A 255 1.47 25.24 19.50
CA VAL A 255 0.56 24.52 18.59
C VAL A 255 1.38 23.57 17.72
N LYS A 256 0.96 22.30 17.67
CA LYS A 256 1.60 21.24 16.88
C LYS A 256 0.60 20.70 15.86
N ILE A 257 0.90 20.77 14.57
CA ILE A 257 -0.01 20.32 13.50
C ILE A 257 0.74 19.53 12.42
N ASP A 258 -0.02 18.77 11.64
CA ASP A 258 0.43 18.03 10.44
C ASP A 258 1.71 17.21 10.66
N PRO A 259 1.68 16.19 11.53
CA PRO A 259 2.82 15.30 11.70
C PRO A 259 3.10 14.51 10.40
N SER A 260 4.37 14.26 10.11
CA SER A 260 4.81 13.50 8.95
C SER A 260 6.06 12.71 9.29
N TRP A 261 6.00 11.39 9.20
CA TRP A 261 7.14 10.54 9.51
C TRP A 261 8.23 10.64 8.45
N ARG A 262 9.48 10.65 8.90
CA ARG A 262 10.63 10.61 8.01
C ARG A 262 11.01 9.15 7.71
N ASN A 263 10.97 8.78 6.45
CA ASN A 263 11.32 7.45 5.98
C ASN A 263 12.72 7.01 6.45
N GLY A 264 12.84 5.73 6.82
CA GLY A 264 14.07 5.14 7.35
C GLY A 264 14.42 5.54 8.80
N THR A 265 13.54 6.27 9.49
CA THR A 265 13.74 6.70 10.88
C THR A 265 12.48 6.47 11.73
N LEU A 266 12.59 6.64 13.05
CA LEU A 266 11.46 6.71 13.99
C LEU A 266 11.26 8.14 14.50
N GLU A 267 11.51 9.12 13.63
CA GLU A 267 11.25 10.53 13.89
C GLU A 267 10.14 11.04 12.95
N CYS A 268 9.33 11.98 13.44
CA CYS A 268 8.34 12.69 12.63
C CYS A 268 8.58 14.20 12.68
N ALA A 269 8.41 14.88 11.55
CA ALA A 269 8.33 16.33 11.51
C ALA A 269 6.93 16.78 11.90
N THR A 270 6.85 17.89 12.62
CA THR A 270 5.59 18.60 12.87
C THR A 270 5.82 20.10 12.77
N THR A 271 4.78 20.81 12.38
CA THR A 271 4.75 22.28 12.49
C THR A 271 4.62 22.65 13.95
N PHE A 272 5.40 23.60 14.44
CA PHE A 272 5.39 24.00 15.84
C PHE A 272 5.45 25.53 16.01
N SER A 273 4.55 26.09 16.82
CA SER A 273 4.50 27.53 17.11
C SER A 273 4.90 27.86 18.57
N PHE A 274 6.18 27.71 18.91
CA PHE A 274 6.66 28.07 20.26
C PHE A 274 7.71 29.18 20.29
N GLU A 275 8.33 29.52 19.16
CA GLU A 275 9.35 30.57 19.02
C GLU A 275 9.01 31.48 17.83
N GLY A 276 8.04 32.37 17.98
CA GLY A 276 7.64 33.30 16.91
C GLY A 276 6.78 32.62 15.84
N ASP A 277 7.19 32.73 14.58
CA ASP A 277 6.50 32.15 13.42
C ASP A 277 6.42 30.61 13.50
N GLN A 278 5.42 30.01 12.86
CA GLN A 278 5.27 28.55 12.76
C GLN A 278 6.41 27.95 11.94
N GLU A 279 7.08 26.96 12.51
CA GLU A 279 8.28 26.37 11.93
C GLU A 279 8.26 24.86 12.09
N ILE A 280 9.02 24.14 11.27
CA ILE A 280 9.00 22.69 11.27
C ILE A 280 10.10 22.17 12.19
N TYR A 281 9.73 21.25 13.08
CA TYR A 281 10.65 20.61 14.03
C TYR A 281 10.56 19.09 13.89
N MET A 282 11.68 18.43 14.19
CA MET A 282 11.73 16.98 14.31
C MET A 282 11.37 16.54 15.72
N VAL A 283 10.60 15.45 15.82
CA VAL A 283 10.11 14.87 17.07
C VAL A 283 10.38 13.38 17.03
N ASP A 284 11.00 12.85 18.09
CA ASP A 284 11.22 11.40 18.24
C ASP A 284 9.91 10.70 18.64
N ARG A 285 9.80 9.40 18.38
CA ARG A 285 8.67 8.56 18.83
C ARG A 285 8.37 8.64 20.34
N ASN A 286 9.35 9.01 21.16
CA ASN A 286 9.18 9.21 22.61
C ASN A 286 8.61 10.59 22.99
N GLY A 287 8.24 11.42 22.00
CA GLY A 287 7.66 12.74 22.18
C GLY A 287 8.67 13.86 22.46
N SER A 288 9.98 13.55 22.47
CA SER A 288 11.02 14.57 22.62
C SER A 288 11.14 15.41 21.34
N VAL A 289 11.17 16.73 21.51
CA VAL A 289 11.35 17.68 20.41
C VAL A 289 12.85 17.87 20.18
N GLY A 290 13.31 17.51 18.99
CA GLY A 290 14.69 17.63 18.55
C GLY A 290 14.94 18.90 17.74
N ARG A 291 15.61 18.73 16.59
CA ARG A 291 16.09 19.85 15.76
C ARG A 291 14.97 20.60 15.05
N ARG A 292 15.14 21.93 14.94
CA ARG A 292 14.37 22.79 14.03
C ARG A 292 14.87 22.59 12.59
N LEU A 293 13.97 22.40 11.65
CA LEU A 293 14.25 22.17 10.23
C LEU A 293 14.15 23.43 9.38
N THR A 294 13.27 24.37 9.73
CA THR A 294 13.04 25.59 8.95
C THR A 294 13.30 26.85 9.77
N ARG A 295 13.72 27.93 9.10
CA ARG A 295 13.90 29.26 9.68
C ARG A 295 13.51 30.30 8.63
N SER A 296 12.31 30.85 8.69
CA SER A 296 11.85 31.86 7.74
C SER A 296 10.99 32.96 8.39
N ARG A 297 10.84 34.09 7.68
CA ARG A 297 9.91 35.18 8.05
C ARG A 297 8.54 34.88 7.45
N GLY A 298 7.90 33.83 7.93
CA GLY A 298 6.68 33.28 7.38
C GLY A 298 6.31 31.96 8.04
N ILE A 299 5.12 31.47 7.70
CA ILE A 299 4.58 30.23 8.27
C ILE A 299 5.10 29.06 7.44
N ASP A 300 5.85 28.16 8.06
CA ASP A 300 6.34 26.91 7.47
C ASP A 300 5.59 25.70 8.06
N VAL A 301 4.79 24.98 7.23
CA VAL A 301 3.88 23.91 7.68
C VAL A 301 3.83 22.68 6.76
N SER A 302 3.08 21.66 7.19
CA SER A 302 2.72 20.46 6.41
C SER A 302 3.92 19.76 5.73
N PRO A 303 4.90 19.24 6.51
CA PRO A 303 6.06 18.54 5.97
C PRO A 303 5.68 17.22 5.26
N SER A 304 6.44 16.84 4.24
CA SER A 304 6.40 15.52 3.60
C SER A 304 7.78 15.13 3.07
N PHE A 305 8.23 13.92 3.34
CA PHE A 305 9.61 13.50 3.08
C PHE A 305 9.75 12.73 1.77
N SER A 306 10.89 12.93 1.10
CA SER A 306 11.30 12.08 -0.04
C SER A 306 11.44 10.61 0.38
N PRO A 307 11.37 9.66 -0.56
CA PRO A 307 11.52 8.22 -0.29
C PRO A 307 12.74 7.88 0.58
N ASP A 308 13.87 8.51 0.30
CA ASP A 308 15.14 8.34 1.01
C ASP A 308 15.27 9.16 2.31
N GLY A 309 14.25 9.96 2.65
CA GLY A 309 14.24 10.83 3.81
C GLY A 309 15.28 11.95 3.78
N ARG A 310 15.92 12.26 2.64
CA ARG A 310 16.96 13.30 2.54
C ARG A 310 16.41 14.68 2.21
N LYS A 311 15.25 14.74 1.58
CA LYS A 311 14.55 15.99 1.23
C LYS A 311 13.19 16.04 1.92
N MET A 312 12.70 17.26 2.09
CA MET A 312 11.39 17.55 2.67
C MET A 312 10.68 18.57 1.80
N ALA A 313 9.50 18.21 1.29
CA ALA A 313 8.53 19.17 0.78
C ALA A 313 7.76 19.77 1.95
N PHE A 314 7.45 21.05 1.88
CA PHE A 314 6.69 21.75 2.91
C PHE A 314 5.99 22.97 2.33
N VAL A 315 5.06 23.53 3.06
CA VAL A 315 4.34 24.75 2.69
C VAL A 315 5.01 25.94 3.36
N SER A 316 5.26 27.01 2.61
CA SER A 316 5.73 28.28 3.17
C SER A 316 4.93 29.47 2.67
N SER A 317 4.63 30.43 3.55
CA SER A 317 4.04 31.74 3.20
C SER A 317 5.07 32.89 3.11
N ARG A 318 6.38 32.60 3.13
CA ARG A 318 7.47 33.60 3.11
C ARG A 318 7.47 34.57 1.93
N HIS A 319 6.66 34.31 0.90
CA HIS A 319 6.48 35.18 -0.27
C HIS A 319 5.01 35.62 -0.46
N GLY A 320 4.24 35.71 0.62
CA GLY A 320 2.84 36.12 0.61
C GLY A 320 1.91 34.92 0.71
N SER A 321 1.41 34.41 -0.42
CA SER A 321 0.51 33.24 -0.38
C SER A 321 1.27 31.93 -0.13
N PRO A 322 0.63 30.92 0.51
CA PRO A 322 1.20 29.60 0.70
C PRO A 322 1.59 28.91 -0.60
N GLN A 323 2.82 28.41 -0.63
CA GLN A 323 3.43 27.72 -1.76
C GLN A 323 4.19 26.50 -1.28
N VAL A 324 4.37 25.51 -2.16
CA VAL A 324 5.20 24.34 -1.86
C VAL A 324 6.66 24.68 -2.11
N PHE A 325 7.51 24.31 -1.15
CA PHE A 325 8.96 24.40 -1.17
C PHE A 325 9.56 23.01 -0.96
N ILE A 326 10.82 22.85 -1.36
CA ILE A 326 11.64 21.69 -1.04
C ILE A 326 12.86 22.16 -0.27
N LYS A 327 13.21 21.42 0.78
CA LYS A 327 14.45 21.56 1.53
C LYS A 327 15.27 20.28 1.43
N ASP A 328 16.55 20.41 1.10
CA ASP A 328 17.54 19.35 1.30
C ASP A 328 18.03 19.39 2.76
N LEU A 329 17.87 18.28 3.49
CA LEU A 329 18.16 18.24 4.93
C LEU A 329 19.65 18.14 5.26
N SER A 330 20.50 17.82 4.26
CA SER A 330 21.95 17.68 4.45
C SER A 330 22.67 19.00 4.21
N SER A 331 22.37 19.65 3.08
CA SER A 331 22.96 20.94 2.69
C SER A 331 22.23 22.13 3.28
N GLY A 332 20.97 21.94 3.72
CA GLY A 332 20.09 23.02 4.18
C GLY A 332 19.50 23.86 3.05
N ARG A 333 19.84 23.58 1.78
CA ARG A 333 19.35 24.33 0.61
C ARG A 333 17.84 24.24 0.50
N GLU A 334 17.20 25.37 0.21
CA GLU A 334 15.76 25.48 0.02
C GLU A 334 15.44 26.09 -1.36
N SER A 335 14.38 25.60 -1.99
CA SER A 335 13.88 26.15 -3.26
C SER A 335 12.36 26.10 -3.31
N ARG A 336 11.76 27.15 -3.86
CA ARG A 336 10.33 27.18 -4.16
C ARG A 336 10.02 26.23 -5.31
N LEU A 337 9.00 25.41 -5.15
CA LEU A 337 8.59 24.42 -6.14
C LEU A 337 7.42 24.89 -7.00
N THR A 338 6.41 25.52 -6.39
CA THR A 338 5.18 25.92 -7.10
C THR A 338 5.18 27.40 -7.44
N PHE A 339 4.93 27.72 -8.72
CA PHE A 339 4.82 29.10 -9.23
C PHE A 339 3.45 29.40 -9.86
N SER A 340 2.61 28.38 -10.05
CA SER A 340 1.23 28.50 -10.53
C SER A 340 0.24 28.15 -9.41
N GLY A 341 -0.98 28.68 -9.47
CA GLY A 341 -2.00 28.56 -8.42
C GLY A 341 -1.90 29.66 -7.36
N LYS A 342 -3.04 30.06 -6.79
CA LYS A 342 -3.11 31.13 -5.78
C LYS A 342 -2.66 30.67 -4.41
N TYR A 343 -2.91 29.41 -4.08
CA TYR A 343 -2.70 28.83 -2.75
C TYR A 343 -2.36 27.34 -2.93
N ASN A 344 -1.12 26.94 -2.64
CA ASN A 344 -0.63 25.58 -2.83
C ASN A 344 -0.20 24.99 -1.50
N THR A 345 -0.82 23.89 -1.09
CA THR A 345 -0.69 23.32 0.25
C THR A 345 -0.73 21.79 0.25
N GLN A 346 -0.56 21.20 1.44
CA GLN A 346 -0.68 19.77 1.71
C GLN A 346 0.12 18.92 0.73
N PRO A 347 1.45 19.16 0.60
CA PRO A 347 2.28 18.33 -0.24
C PRO A 347 2.33 16.92 0.32
N ALA A 348 2.24 15.93 -0.56
CA ALA A 348 2.48 14.53 -0.29
C ALA A 348 3.50 14.02 -1.31
N TRP A 349 4.71 13.76 -0.85
CA TRP A 349 5.76 13.14 -1.65
C TRP A 349 5.41 11.67 -1.88
N SER A 350 5.57 11.24 -3.12
CA SER A 350 5.46 9.84 -3.51
C SER A 350 6.51 8.99 -2.77
N PRO A 351 6.15 7.80 -2.27
CA PRO A 351 7.08 6.93 -1.55
C PRO A 351 8.04 6.17 -2.49
N VAL A 352 7.83 6.24 -3.82
CA VAL A 352 8.59 5.45 -4.80
C VAL A 352 9.37 6.28 -5.82
N ASP A 353 9.07 7.57 -5.96
CA ASP A 353 9.70 8.43 -6.96
C ASP A 353 9.71 9.92 -6.55
N ASP A 354 10.23 10.77 -7.44
CA ASP A 354 10.38 12.22 -7.22
C ASP A 354 9.08 13.01 -7.48
N LYS A 355 7.90 12.39 -7.42
CA LYS A 355 6.62 13.09 -7.59
C LYS A 355 6.08 13.61 -6.26
N ILE A 356 5.49 14.79 -6.31
CA ILE A 356 4.81 15.41 -5.18
C ILE A 356 3.38 15.72 -5.62
N ALA A 357 2.40 15.12 -4.94
CA ALA A 357 1.00 15.52 -5.06
C ALA A 357 0.74 16.69 -4.11
N PHE A 358 -0.12 17.63 -4.50
CA PHE A 358 -0.46 18.76 -3.64
C PHE A 358 -1.84 19.31 -3.96
N THR A 359 -2.40 20.05 -3.01
CA THR A 359 -3.66 20.77 -3.15
C THR A 359 -3.39 22.17 -3.68
N SER A 360 -4.13 22.58 -4.71
CA SER A 360 -3.99 23.92 -5.31
C SER A 360 -5.34 24.59 -5.48
N MET A 361 -5.48 25.80 -4.93
CA MET A 361 -6.59 26.70 -5.23
C MET A 361 -6.29 27.52 -6.48
N GLN A 362 -7.13 27.36 -7.48
CA GLN A 362 -7.01 28.03 -8.77
C GLN A 362 -7.67 29.42 -8.75
N LYS A 363 -7.47 30.22 -9.82
CA LYS A 363 -7.97 31.61 -9.89
C LYS A 363 -9.51 31.70 -9.76
N ASN A 364 -10.21 30.67 -10.22
CA ASN A 364 -11.66 30.52 -10.16
C ASN A 364 -12.19 30.05 -8.78
N GLY A 365 -11.30 29.85 -7.80
CA GLY A 365 -11.66 29.36 -6.46
C GLY A 365 -11.82 27.84 -6.35
N GLU A 366 -11.68 27.09 -7.45
CA GLU A 366 -11.68 25.63 -7.38
C GLU A 366 -10.42 25.11 -6.69
N ILE A 367 -10.59 24.11 -5.83
CA ILE A 367 -9.50 23.43 -5.15
C ILE A 367 -9.35 22.03 -5.75
N ASN A 368 -8.18 21.78 -6.34
CA ASN A 368 -7.90 20.56 -7.09
C ASN A 368 -6.56 19.94 -6.66
N ILE A 369 -6.41 18.64 -6.94
CA ILE A 369 -5.17 17.90 -6.74
C ILE A 369 -4.30 18.04 -7.98
N PHE A 370 -3.03 18.35 -7.75
CA PHE A 370 -1.99 18.46 -8.76
C PHE A 370 -0.83 17.52 -8.41
N THR A 371 0.00 17.23 -9.41
CA THR A 371 1.31 16.60 -9.24
C THR A 371 2.39 17.46 -9.89
N ILE A 372 3.60 17.39 -9.35
CA ILE A 372 4.80 18.06 -9.86
C ILE A 372 6.02 17.19 -9.51
N ASN A 373 7.06 17.20 -10.33
CA ASN A 373 8.32 16.54 -10.00
C ASN A 373 9.11 17.38 -8.99
N ALA A 374 10.01 16.76 -8.23
CA ALA A 374 10.82 17.43 -7.20
C ALA A 374 11.80 18.47 -7.75
N ASP A 375 12.06 18.49 -9.06
CA ASP A 375 12.82 19.53 -9.76
C ASP A 375 11.94 20.71 -10.23
N GLY A 376 10.62 20.64 -10.02
CA GLY A 376 9.64 21.66 -10.44
C GLY A 376 9.05 21.42 -11.83
N SER A 377 9.52 20.42 -12.58
CA SER A 377 8.98 20.07 -13.89
C SER A 377 7.69 19.23 -13.80
N GLY A 378 7.03 19.02 -14.93
CA GLY A 378 5.93 18.05 -15.02
C GLY A 378 4.66 18.40 -14.25
N LEU A 379 4.40 19.70 -13.99
CA LEU A 379 3.18 20.16 -13.34
C LEU A 379 1.93 19.66 -14.09
N ARG A 380 1.06 18.92 -13.40
CA ARG A 380 -0.15 18.32 -13.97
C ARG A 380 -1.31 18.37 -13.00
N GLN A 381 -2.47 18.83 -13.47
CA GLN A 381 -3.74 18.76 -12.75
C GLN A 381 -4.35 17.36 -12.87
N LEU A 382 -4.75 16.77 -11.75
CA LEU A 382 -5.33 15.41 -11.69
C LEU A 382 -6.86 15.42 -11.49
N THR A 383 -7.41 16.41 -10.81
CA THR A 383 -8.86 16.54 -10.58
C THR A 383 -9.41 17.82 -11.19
N TYR A 384 -10.68 17.80 -11.60
CA TYR A 384 -11.35 18.91 -12.26
C TYR A 384 -12.78 19.03 -11.72
N ARG A 385 -13.34 20.25 -11.67
CA ARG A 385 -14.78 20.51 -11.48
C ARG A 385 -15.43 19.87 -10.24
N ALA A 386 -14.65 19.60 -9.19
CA ALA A 386 -15.09 18.81 -8.04
C ALA A 386 -15.19 19.63 -6.72
N ARG A 387 -15.37 20.95 -6.84
CA ARG A 387 -15.49 21.96 -5.77
C ARG A 387 -14.27 22.04 -4.84
N GLN A 388 -14.09 21.04 -3.97
CA GLN A 388 -13.00 20.96 -3.00
C GLN A 388 -12.36 19.57 -3.02
N ASN A 389 -11.16 19.45 -3.57
CA ASN A 389 -10.33 18.23 -3.49
C ASN A 389 -9.05 18.54 -2.72
N GLU A 390 -8.86 17.89 -1.58
CA GLU A 390 -7.87 18.30 -0.59
C GLU A 390 -7.17 17.09 0.04
N ALA A 391 -6.00 17.34 0.65
CA ALA A 391 -5.21 16.37 1.39
C ALA A 391 -4.92 15.07 0.60
N PRO A 392 -4.16 15.15 -0.50
CA PRO A 392 -3.75 13.96 -1.22
C PRO A 392 -2.78 13.12 -0.37
N GLY A 393 -2.84 11.80 -0.53
CA GLY A 393 -1.89 10.83 0.01
C GLY A 393 -1.60 9.75 -1.01
N TRP A 394 -0.35 9.31 -1.11
CA TRP A 394 0.07 8.28 -2.05
C TRP A 394 -0.09 6.89 -1.47
N SER A 395 -0.46 5.92 -2.30
CA SER A 395 -0.27 4.52 -1.98
C SER A 395 1.23 4.19 -1.92
N PRO A 396 1.63 3.15 -1.16
CA PRO A 396 3.03 2.94 -0.89
C PRO A 396 3.82 2.35 -2.06
N ASP A 397 3.12 1.86 -3.08
CA ASP A 397 3.68 1.48 -4.39
C ASP A 397 3.65 2.63 -5.41
N GLY A 398 3.10 3.80 -5.04
CA GLY A 398 2.93 4.97 -5.90
C GLY A 398 1.88 4.82 -7.01
N SER A 399 1.11 3.73 -7.04
CA SER A 399 0.15 3.47 -8.12
C SER A 399 -1.16 4.26 -7.97
N MET A 400 -1.49 4.71 -6.76
CA MET A 400 -2.75 5.38 -6.42
C MET A 400 -2.55 6.63 -5.56
N ILE A 401 -3.56 7.49 -5.59
CA ILE A 401 -3.68 8.66 -4.73
C ILE A 401 -5.06 8.63 -4.07
N VAL A 402 -5.09 8.71 -2.74
CA VAL A 402 -6.30 8.97 -1.94
C VAL A 402 -6.39 10.47 -1.65
N PHE A 403 -7.60 11.03 -1.60
CA PHE A 403 -7.83 12.43 -1.28
C PHE A 403 -9.24 12.63 -0.74
N SER A 404 -9.50 13.74 -0.06
CA SER A 404 -10.85 14.11 0.38
C SER A 404 -11.57 14.96 -0.66
N SER A 405 -12.87 14.74 -0.86
CA SER A 405 -13.68 15.53 -1.79
C SER A 405 -15.11 15.77 -1.28
N THR A 406 -15.67 16.92 -1.61
CA THR A 406 -17.08 17.29 -1.34
C THR A 406 -17.97 17.19 -2.59
N ARG A 407 -17.47 16.57 -3.67
CA ARG A 407 -18.18 16.49 -4.96
C ARG A 407 -19.54 15.76 -4.89
N ASP A 408 -19.73 14.89 -3.89
CA ASP A 408 -20.98 14.16 -3.64
C ASP A 408 -21.88 14.83 -2.58
N GLY A 409 -21.62 16.10 -2.24
CA GLY A 409 -22.40 16.87 -1.26
C GLY A 409 -21.87 16.77 0.18
N SER A 410 -21.44 15.58 0.63
CA SER A 410 -20.70 15.40 1.89
C SER A 410 -19.22 15.13 1.64
N ARG A 411 -18.36 15.38 2.65
CA ARG A 411 -16.93 15.12 2.53
C ARG A 411 -16.66 13.62 2.62
N LYS A 412 -16.11 13.04 1.57
CA LYS A 412 -15.75 11.62 1.49
C LYS A 412 -14.30 11.46 1.05
N LEU A 413 -13.72 10.30 1.30
CA LEU A 413 -12.49 9.90 0.64
C LEU A 413 -12.78 9.37 -0.75
N PHE A 414 -11.95 9.82 -1.69
CA PHE A 414 -11.87 9.33 -3.04
C PHE A 414 -10.48 8.75 -3.29
N MET A 415 -10.39 7.83 -4.22
CA MET A 415 -9.12 7.36 -4.75
C MET A 415 -9.12 7.47 -6.26
N MET A 416 -7.92 7.55 -6.81
CA MET A 416 -7.66 7.54 -8.24
C MET A 416 -6.31 6.87 -8.51
N ASN A 417 -6.08 6.46 -9.75
CA ASN A 417 -4.75 6.08 -10.20
C ASN A 417 -3.84 7.31 -10.15
N ALA A 418 -2.52 7.11 -10.00
CA ALA A 418 -1.52 8.18 -9.96
C ALA A 418 -1.59 9.18 -11.13
N ASN A 419 -2.14 8.77 -12.27
CA ASN A 419 -2.33 9.60 -13.46
C ASN A 419 -3.65 10.42 -13.47
N GLY A 420 -4.48 10.30 -12.43
CA GLY A 420 -5.75 11.00 -12.26
C GLY A 420 -7.00 10.25 -12.78
N ARG A 421 -6.84 9.06 -13.38
CA ARG A 421 -7.96 8.24 -13.89
C ARG A 421 -8.60 7.38 -12.79
N ASN A 422 -9.72 6.74 -13.11
CA ASN A 422 -10.43 5.80 -12.24
C ASN A 422 -10.81 6.38 -10.88
N GLN A 423 -11.31 7.62 -10.87
CA GLN A 423 -11.71 8.27 -9.63
C GLN A 423 -12.98 7.62 -9.06
N ARG A 424 -12.94 7.20 -7.79
CA ARG A 424 -14.07 6.57 -7.10
C ARG A 424 -14.08 6.91 -5.62
N SER A 425 -15.28 6.99 -5.04
CA SER A 425 -15.46 7.19 -3.59
C SER A 425 -15.23 5.89 -2.82
N LEU A 426 -14.63 5.98 -1.65
CA LEU A 426 -14.60 4.90 -0.65
C LEU A 426 -15.95 4.79 0.06
N LYS A 427 -16.44 3.55 0.23
CA LYS A 427 -17.70 3.28 0.95
C LYS A 427 -17.43 3.23 2.46
N LEU A 428 -17.38 4.41 3.07
CA LEU A 428 -17.09 4.60 4.51
C LEU A 428 -18.23 5.34 5.21
N PRO A 429 -18.52 5.06 6.49
CA PRO A 429 -19.57 5.75 7.25
C PRO A 429 -19.12 7.12 7.75
N GLY A 430 -20.02 8.11 7.72
CA GLY A 430 -19.78 9.48 8.19
C GLY A 430 -19.19 10.42 7.12
N GLU A 431 -18.51 11.47 7.57
CA GLU A 431 -17.69 12.33 6.70
C GLU A 431 -16.20 12.05 6.90
N GLN A 432 -15.46 11.74 5.84
CA GLN A 432 -14.06 11.32 5.92
C GLN A 432 -13.10 12.35 5.33
N MET A 433 -11.95 12.55 5.97
CA MET A 433 -10.97 13.56 5.61
C MET A 433 -9.54 13.20 6.05
N GLN A 434 -8.56 13.96 5.56
CA GLN A 434 -7.15 13.87 5.97
C GLN A 434 -6.59 12.44 5.95
N PRO A 435 -6.59 11.78 4.77
CA PRO A 435 -6.06 10.43 4.67
C PRO A 435 -4.54 10.41 4.85
N SER A 436 -4.02 9.34 5.44
CA SER A 436 -2.60 8.99 5.50
C SER A 436 -2.46 7.50 5.20
N TRP A 437 -1.69 7.18 4.16
CA TRP A 437 -1.44 5.81 3.77
C TRP A 437 -0.23 5.26 4.52
N SER A 438 -0.29 3.99 4.90
CA SER A 438 0.85 3.26 5.42
C SER A 438 1.93 3.06 4.35
N SER A 439 3.18 2.82 4.75
CA SER A 439 4.15 2.24 3.82
C SER A 439 3.88 0.74 3.60
N LEU A 440 4.61 0.14 2.65
CA LEU A 440 4.60 -1.32 2.43
C LEU A 440 5.19 -2.03 3.66
N ARG A 441 4.64 -3.21 3.98
CA ARG A 441 5.06 -4.05 5.11
C ARG A 441 6.11 -5.07 4.72
#